data_AF-A0A833HM17-F1
#
_entry.id   AF-A0A833HM17-F1
#
_cell.length_a   1.000
_cell.length_b   1.000
_cell.length_c   1.000
_cell.angle_alpha   90.00
_cell.angle_beta   90.00
_cell.angle_gamma   90.00
#
_symmetry.space_group_name_H-M   'P 1'
#
loop_
_entity.id
_entity.type
_entity.pdbx_description
1 polymer ?
#
loop_
_entity_poly.entity_id
_entity_poly.type
_entity_poly.pdbx_seq_one_letter_code
_entity_poly.pdbx_strand_id
1 'polypeptide(L)'
;MLVDVNTIENNIYTKICEAFAEFAEKKLERYKSVLEFLRVTEIEKIISNTTNQVYDYYCEFCESVNCEPLAHTVFSRTVCECGFTTYHQVKQVNGKRKKFIYFKMD
;
A
#
# COMPACT_ATOMS: atom_id res chain seq x y z
N MET A 1 -20.32 16.49 -10.33
CA MET A 1 -19.42 16.98 -9.27
C MET A 1 -18.03 16.46 -9.62
N LEU A 2 -17.13 17.36 -10.04
CA LEU A 2 -15.73 17.04 -10.23
C LEU A 2 -15.11 16.99 -8.82
N VAL A 3 -14.82 15.80 -8.33
CA VAL A 3 -14.07 15.65 -7.09
C VAL A 3 -12.64 16.06 -7.41
N ASP A 4 -12.22 17.17 -6.84
CA ASP A 4 -10.87 17.72 -6.99
C ASP A 4 -9.88 16.71 -6.39
N VAL A 5 -9.06 16.12 -7.25
CA VAL A 5 -8.06 15.09 -6.91
C VAL A 5 -7.11 15.57 -5.81
N ASN A 6 -6.84 16.89 -5.74
CA ASN A 6 -5.99 17.48 -4.70
C ASN A 6 -6.63 17.43 -3.30
N THR A 7 -7.96 17.33 -3.22
CA THR A 7 -8.67 17.25 -1.93
C THR A 7 -8.61 15.84 -1.35
N ILE A 8 -8.50 14.82 -2.19
CA ILE A 8 -8.36 13.42 -1.78
C ILE A 8 -6.94 13.17 -1.27
N GLU A 9 -5.91 13.63 -2.00
CA GLU A 9 -4.50 13.49 -1.59
C GLU A 9 -4.24 14.13 -0.22
N ASN A 10 -4.79 15.32 0.02
CA ASN A 10 -4.62 16.02 1.30
C ASN A 10 -5.31 15.29 2.47
N ASN A 11 -6.44 14.60 2.25
CA ASN A 11 -7.14 13.88 3.33
C ASN A 11 -6.37 12.63 3.78
N ILE A 12 -5.80 11.89 2.82
CA ILE A 12 -4.97 10.70 3.09
C ILE A 12 -3.71 11.11 3.84
N TYR A 13 -3.01 12.15 3.38
CA TYR A 13 -1.80 12.64 4.01
C TYR A 13 -2.07 13.13 5.44
N THR A 14 -3.17 13.87 5.63
CA THR A 14 -3.55 14.38 6.96
C THR A 14 -3.90 13.25 7.92
N LYS A 15 -4.68 12.24 7.50
CA LYS A 15 -4.99 11.08 8.34
C LYS A 15 -3.77 10.22 8.65
N ILE A 16 -2.85 10.07 7.70
CA ILE A 16 -1.56 9.40 7.91
C ILE A 16 -0.68 10.24 8.86
N CYS A 17 -0.73 11.57 8.84
CA CYS A 17 0.02 12.37 9.81
C CYS A 17 -0.61 12.32 11.21
N GLU A 18 -1.93 12.40 11.31
CA GLU A 18 -2.68 12.39 12.58
C GLU A 18 -2.60 11.05 13.31
N ALA A 19 -2.62 9.92 12.59
CA ALA A 19 -2.48 8.60 13.18
C ALA A 19 -1.06 8.29 13.72
N PHE A 20 -0.07 9.13 13.40
CA PHE A 20 1.36 8.85 13.65
C PHE A 20 2.03 9.83 14.64
N ALA A 21 1.31 10.83 15.18
CA ALA A 21 1.92 11.97 15.88
C ALA A 21 2.72 11.65 17.17
N GLU A 22 2.54 10.49 17.84
CA GLU A 22 3.26 10.17 19.09
C GLU A 22 4.21 8.96 19.02
N PHE A 23 4.17 8.13 17.95
CA PHE A 23 4.99 6.89 17.84
C PHE A 23 6.05 6.97 16.71
N ALA A 24 6.30 8.19 16.22
CA ALA A 24 6.63 8.47 14.83
C ALA A 24 8.08 8.14 14.40
N GLU A 25 9.11 8.73 15.00
CA GLU A 25 10.39 8.92 14.29
C GLU A 25 11.10 7.63 13.84
N LYS A 26 11.31 6.66 14.74
CA LYS A 26 12.01 5.40 14.39
C LYS A 26 11.20 4.47 13.50
N LYS A 27 9.86 4.50 13.59
CA LYS A 27 8.98 3.73 12.70
C LYS A 27 8.84 4.39 11.33
N LEU A 28 8.78 5.73 11.28
CA LEU A 28 8.71 6.50 10.05
C LEU A 28 9.93 6.26 9.17
N GLU A 29 11.12 6.24 9.75
CA GLU A 29 12.35 5.99 8.97
C GLU A 29 12.34 4.60 8.33
N ARG A 30 11.87 3.58 9.07
CA ARG A 30 11.70 2.22 8.56
C ARG A 30 10.63 2.10 7.47
N TYR A 31 9.58 2.90 7.56
CA TYR A 31 8.42 2.83 6.65
C TYR A 31 8.45 3.88 5.55
N LYS A 32 9.53 4.69 5.49
CA LYS A 32 9.70 5.78 4.54
C LYS A 32 9.54 5.30 3.09
N SER A 33 10.18 4.19 2.72
CA SER A 33 10.08 3.65 1.35
C SER A 33 8.66 3.20 1.00
N VAL A 34 7.89 2.68 1.97
CA VAL A 34 6.48 2.31 1.75
C VAL A 34 5.61 3.56 1.60
N LEU A 35 5.82 4.57 2.43
CA LEU A 35 5.09 5.84 2.34
C LEU A 35 5.37 6.56 1.01
N GLU A 36 6.63 6.60 0.59
CA GLU A 36 7.02 7.17 -0.70
C GLU A 36 6.43 6.39 -1.86
N PHE A 37 6.46 5.05 -1.81
CA PHE A 37 5.81 4.19 -2.79
C PHE A 37 4.31 4.48 -2.88
N LEU A 38 3.61 4.52 -1.75
CA LEU A 38 2.18 4.82 -1.70
C LEU A 38 1.85 6.23 -2.20
N ARG A 39 2.76 7.20 -2.01
CA ARG A 39 2.59 8.57 -2.51
C ARG A 39 2.69 8.66 -4.03
N VAL A 40 3.56 7.87 -4.66
CA VAL A 40 3.79 7.94 -6.12
C VAL A 40 2.98 6.91 -6.90
N THR A 41 2.25 6.03 -6.21
CA THR A 41 1.47 4.94 -6.82
C THR A 41 -0.01 5.28 -6.77
N GLU A 42 -0.66 5.22 -7.94
CA GLU A 42 -2.12 5.37 -8.04
C GLU A 42 -2.84 4.33 -7.18
N ILE A 43 -3.87 4.76 -6.44
CA ILE A 43 -4.64 3.90 -5.53
C ILE A 43 -5.25 2.72 -6.30
N GLU A 44 -5.71 2.95 -7.52
CA GLU A 44 -6.25 1.94 -8.43
C GLU A 44 -5.26 0.81 -8.66
N LYS A 45 -3.96 1.11 -8.80
CA LYS A 45 -2.91 0.11 -8.98
C LYS A 45 -2.72 -0.74 -7.71
N ILE A 46 -2.99 -0.19 -6.53
CA ILE A 46 -2.91 -0.90 -5.26
C ILE A 46 -4.12 -1.81 -5.06
N ILE A 47 -5.35 -1.33 -5.29
CA ILE A 47 -6.58 -2.08 -4.97
C ILE A 47 -6.98 -3.08 -6.06
N SER A 48 -6.57 -2.88 -7.32
CA SER A 48 -6.90 -3.78 -8.43
C SER A 48 -5.97 -4.99 -8.56
N ASN A 49 -4.81 -4.95 -7.89
CA ASN A 49 -3.78 -5.99 -7.94
C ASN A 49 -3.73 -6.80 -6.66
N THR A 50 -3.24 -8.03 -6.76
CA THR A 50 -3.04 -8.88 -5.58
C THR A 50 -1.94 -8.30 -4.68
N THR A 51 -1.96 -8.61 -3.39
CA THR A 51 -0.93 -8.14 -2.44
C THR A 51 0.49 -8.49 -2.90
N ASN A 52 0.66 -9.64 -3.55
CA ASN A 52 1.94 -10.07 -4.10
C ASN A 52 2.37 -9.19 -5.28
N GLN A 53 1.47 -8.93 -6.24
CA GLN A 53 1.76 -8.05 -7.37
C GLN A 53 2.07 -6.63 -6.92
N VAL A 54 1.34 -6.12 -5.91
CA VAL A 54 1.61 -4.81 -5.33
C VAL A 54 2.99 -4.79 -4.65
N TYR A 55 3.37 -5.88 -3.99
CA TYR A 55 4.71 -6.02 -3.43
C TYR A 55 5.80 -6.09 -4.50
N ASP A 56 5.54 -6.74 -5.64
CA ASP A 56 6.48 -6.75 -6.77
C ASP A 56 6.69 -5.32 -7.31
N TYR A 57 5.62 -4.53 -7.47
CA TYR A 57 5.74 -3.11 -7.85
C TYR A 57 6.51 -2.29 -6.81
N TYR A 58 6.36 -2.61 -5.52
CA TYR A 58 7.13 -1.98 -4.46
C TYR A 58 8.62 -2.34 -4.55
N CYS A 59 8.96 -3.60 -4.85
CA CYS A 59 10.35 -4.00 -5.07
C CYS A 59 10.97 -3.26 -6.26
N GLU A 60 10.26 -3.17 -7.39
CA GLU A 60 10.68 -2.40 -8.57
C GLU A 60 10.89 -0.91 -8.24
N PHE A 61 9.97 -0.32 -7.47
CA PHE A 61 10.14 1.04 -6.97
C PHE A 61 11.41 1.18 -6.12
N CYS A 62 11.62 0.26 -5.18
CA CYS A 62 12.78 0.27 -4.31
C CYS A 62 14.10 0.19 -5.08
N GLU A 63 14.17 -0.67 -6.11
CA GLU A 63 15.31 -0.75 -7.03
C GLU A 63 15.54 0.56 -7.76
N SER A 64 14.48 1.20 -8.25
CA SER A 64 14.57 2.47 -9.01
C SER A 64 15.10 3.65 -8.19
N VAL A 65 14.86 3.65 -6.87
CA VAL A 65 15.32 4.69 -5.94
C VAL A 65 16.55 4.26 -5.13
N ASN A 66 17.16 3.12 -5.50
CA ASN A 66 18.35 2.55 -4.88
C ASN A 66 18.19 2.34 -3.36
N CYS A 67 17.07 1.73 -2.95
CA CYS A 67 16.81 1.33 -1.58
C CYS A 67 16.46 -0.16 -1.46
N GLU A 68 16.67 -0.73 -0.28
CA GLU A 68 16.35 -2.14 -0.02
C GLU A 68 14.85 -2.29 0.31
N PRO A 69 14.13 -3.21 -0.37
CA PRO A 69 12.72 -3.45 -0.06
C PRO A 69 12.55 -4.11 1.31
N LEU A 70 11.53 -3.69 2.05
CA LEU A 70 11.12 -4.37 3.27
C LEU A 70 10.62 -5.78 2.96
N ALA A 71 10.74 -6.70 3.93
CA ALA A 71 10.11 -8.01 3.82
C ALA A 71 8.58 -7.89 3.58
N HIS A 72 8.04 -8.76 2.71
CA HIS A 72 6.63 -8.73 2.28
C HIS A 72 5.63 -8.60 3.44
N THR A 73 5.84 -9.31 4.55
CA THR A 73 4.95 -9.25 5.72
C THR A 73 4.97 -7.89 6.39
N VAL A 74 6.14 -7.24 6.46
CA VAL A 74 6.31 -5.89 7.00
C VAL A 74 5.67 -4.89 6.05
N PHE A 75 5.93 -4.99 4.75
CA PHE A 75 5.30 -4.17 3.72
C PHE A 75 3.77 -4.20 3.82
N SER A 76 3.16 -5.39 3.77
CA SER A 76 1.70 -5.52 3.81
C SER A 76 1.10 -4.97 5.10
N ARG A 77 1.79 -5.14 6.23
CA ARG A 77 1.36 -4.56 7.51
C ARG A 77 1.42 -3.04 7.48
N THR A 78 2.51 -2.46 6.96
CA THR A 78 2.66 -1.01 6.85
C THR A 78 1.61 -0.41 5.92
N VAL A 79 1.32 -1.05 4.77
CA VAL A 79 0.23 -0.62 3.87
C VAL A 79 -1.11 -0.61 4.62
N CYS A 80 -1.40 -1.63 5.43
CA CYS A 80 -2.62 -1.62 6.24
C CYS A 80 -2.62 -0.54 7.34
N GLU A 81 -1.47 -0.26 7.96
CA GLU A 81 -1.31 0.85 8.91
C GLU A 81 -1.55 2.23 8.23
N CYS A 82 -1.43 2.32 6.91
CA CYS A 82 -1.72 3.51 6.10
C CYS A 82 -3.19 3.63 5.64
N GLY A 83 -4.12 2.89 6.24
CA GLY A 83 -5.56 3.02 5.96
C GLY A 83 -6.12 2.03 4.93
N PHE A 84 -5.32 1.03 4.53
CA PHE A 84 -5.80 -0.09 3.75
C PHE A 84 -6.23 -1.25 4.64
N THR A 85 -7.12 -2.10 4.13
CA THR A 85 -7.38 -3.43 4.66
C THR A 85 -7.20 -4.47 3.56
N THR A 86 -7.25 -5.75 3.92
CA THR A 86 -7.16 -6.84 2.93
C THR A 86 -8.46 -7.61 2.84
N TYR A 87 -8.74 -8.12 1.64
CA TYR A 87 -9.83 -9.06 1.44
C TYR A 87 -9.39 -10.22 0.55
N HIS A 88 -10.18 -11.28 0.57
CA HIS A 88 -9.90 -12.50 -0.16
C HIS A 88 -10.88 -12.69 -1.30
N GLN A 89 -10.37 -13.00 -2.48
CA GLN A 89 -11.18 -13.43 -3.62
C GLN A 89 -10.78 -14.84 -4.02
N VAL A 90 -11.75 -15.74 -4.15
CA VAL A 90 -11.53 -17.09 -4.67
C VAL A 90 -11.84 -17.08 -6.15
N LYS A 91 -10.86 -17.43 -6.99
CA LYS A 91 -11.03 -17.57 -8.44
C LYS A 91 -10.74 -19.01 -8.86
N GLN A 92 -11.37 -19.46 -9.95
CA GLN A 92 -11.06 -20.75 -10.55
C GLN A 92 -9.96 -20.56 -11.59
N VAL A 93 -8.84 -21.25 -11.44
CA VAL A 93 -7.69 -21.22 -12.35
C VAL A 93 -7.34 -22.65 -12.71
N ASN A 94 -7.41 -22.99 -13.99
CA ASN A 94 -7.18 -24.35 -14.51
C ASN A 94 -8.02 -25.40 -13.78
N GLY A 95 -9.31 -25.10 -13.58
CA GLY A 95 -10.26 -25.98 -12.88
C GLY A 95 -10.10 -26.00 -11.35
N LYS A 96 -9.02 -25.46 -10.78
CA LYS A 96 -8.77 -25.44 -9.33
C LYS A 96 -9.17 -24.11 -8.70
N ARG A 97 -9.79 -24.15 -7.53
CA ARG A 97 -10.08 -22.94 -6.74
C ARG A 97 -8.78 -22.44 -6.11
N LYS A 98 -8.40 -21.20 -6.40
CA LYS A 98 -7.26 -20.50 -5.82
C LYS A 98 -7.73 -19.26 -5.08
N LYS A 99 -7.10 -18.99 -3.94
CA LYS A 99 -7.36 -17.81 -3.11
C LYS A 99 -6.34 -16.72 -3.46
N PHE A 100 -6.83 -15.51 -3.63
CA PHE A 100 -6.04 -14.33 -3.92
C PHE A 100 -6.35 -13.28 -2.86
N ILE A 101 -5.32 -12.57 -2.40
CA ILE A 101 -5.43 -11.50 -1.41
C ILE A 101 -5.26 -10.18 -2.13
N TYR A 102 -6.11 -9.21 -1.84
CA TYR A 102 -6.09 -7.87 -2.42
C TYR A 102 -6.15 -6.84 -1.30
N PHE A 103 -5.61 -5.66 -1.56
CA PHE A 103 -5.85 -4.50 -0.71
C PHE A 103 -7.20 -3.86 -1.07
N LYS A 104 -7.86 -3.26 -0.09
CA LYS A 104 -8.99 -2.35 -0.26
C LYS A 104 -8.79 -1.15 0.66
N MET A 105 -9.39 -0.02 0.31
CA MET A 105 -9.42 1.15 1.18
C MET A 105 -10.79 1.20 1.86
N ASP A 106 -10.81 1.44 3.17
CA ASP A 106 -12.05 1.62 3.95
C ASP A 106 -12.53 3.08 3.94
#